data_AF-A0A849FZH4-F1
#
_entry.id   AF-A0A849FZH4-F1
#
_cell.length_a   1.000
_cell.length_b   1.000
_cell.length_c   1.000
_cell.angle_alpha   90.00
_cell.angle_beta   90.00
_cell.angle_gamma   90.00
#
_symmetry.space_group_name_H-M   'P 1'
#
loop_
_entity.id
_entity.type
_entity.pdbx_description
1 polymer ?
#
loop_
_entity_poly.entity_id
_entity_poly.type
_entity_poly.pdbx_seq_one_letter_code
_entity_poly.pdbx_strand_id
1 'polypeptide(L)' 'MIKLVRPDDFEWQWPNSFYSNYFPKLVDMGYLTKEESDMALNQMRELETTPGASLFCPSMVEVIAEKI' A
#
# COMPACT_ATOMS: atom_id res chain seq x y z
N MET A 1 -4.01 -13.02 8.17
CA MET A 1 -3.69 -12.04 9.23
C MET A 1 -3.95 -10.67 8.66
N ILE A 2 -4.97 -9.98 9.16
CA ILE A 2 -5.24 -8.57 8.83
C ILE A 2 -4.10 -7.77 9.47
N LYS A 3 -3.15 -7.29 8.68
CA LYS A 3 -1.99 -6.56 9.21
C LYS A 3 -2.27 -5.06 9.13
N LEU A 4 -2.71 -4.49 10.24
CA LEU A 4 -2.53 -3.07 10.48
C LEU A 4 -1.06 -2.89 10.83
N VAL A 5 -0.30 -2.25 9.93
CA VAL A 5 1.15 -2.08 10.06
C VAL A 5 1.49 -0.64 10.38
N ARG A 6 2.57 -0.45 11.14
CA ARG A 6 3.16 0.85 11.45
C ARG A 6 4.49 1.01 10.70
N PRO A 7 5.01 2.24 10.52
CA PRO A 7 6.28 2.46 9.82
C PRO A 7 7.48 1.67 10.36
N ASP A 8 7.48 1.34 11.66
CA ASP A 8 8.51 0.54 12.33
C ASP A 8 8.34 -0.98 12.13
N ASP A 9 7.20 -1.43 11.61
CA ASP A 9 6.98 -2.83 11.26
C ASP A 9 7.64 -3.18 9.92
N PHE A 10 8.28 -4.35 9.83
CA PHE A 10 8.89 -4.81 8.58
C PHE A 10 7.87 -4.91 7.43
N GLU A 11 6.62 -5.26 7.75
CA GLU A 11 5.54 -5.39 6.78
C GLU A 11 5.13 -4.08 6.11
N TRP A 12 5.47 -2.92 6.68
CA TRP A 12 5.31 -1.62 6.03
C TRP A 12 6.10 -1.50 4.72
N GLN A 13 7.20 -2.24 4.59
CA GLN A 13 8.03 -2.24 3.39
C GLN A 13 7.36 -2.92 2.19
N TRP A 14 6.40 -3.82 2.43
CA TRP A 14 5.65 -4.47 1.34
C TRP A 14 4.84 -3.47 0.50
N PRO A 15 3.91 -2.67 1.06
CA PRO A 15 3.17 -1.69 0.27
C PRO A 15 4.08 -0.60 -0.29
N ASN A 16 5.09 -0.14 0.46
CA ASN A 16 6.03 0.88 -0.03
C ASN A 16 6.78 0.40 -1.29
N SER A 17 7.35 -0.82 -1.24
CA SER A 17 8.03 -1.41 -2.40
C SER A 17 7.06 -1.72 -3.54
N PHE A 18 5.82 -2.10 -3.26
CA PHE A 18 4.79 -2.31 -4.27
C PHE A 18 4.48 -1.01 -5.03
N TYR A 19 4.20 0.08 -4.32
CA TYR A 19 3.90 1.38 -4.95
C TYR A 19 5.07 1.88 -5.79
N SER A 20 6.29 1.81 -5.25
CA SER A 20 7.51 2.24 -5.93
C SER A 20 7.76 1.49 -7.24
N ASN A 21 7.41 0.20 -7.31
CA ASN A 21 7.61 -0.62 -8.50
C ASN A 21 6.43 -0.59 -9.48
N TYR A 22 5.20 -0.46 -8.99
CA TYR A 22 4.00 -0.63 -9.81
C TYR A 22 3.45 0.68 -10.35
N PHE A 23 3.57 1.79 -9.61
CA PHE A 23 3.06 3.08 -10.08
C PHE A 23 3.72 3.57 -11.38
N PRO A 24 5.04 3.41 -11.59
CA PRO A 24 5.65 3.74 -12.88
C PRO A 24 5.02 2.96 -14.05
N LYS A 25 4.66 1.70 -13.84
CA LYS A 25 3.98 0.89 -14.86
C LYS A 25 2.58 1.40 -15.15
N LEU A 26 1.86 1.88 -14.13
CA LEU A 26 0.54 2.49 -14.31
C LEU A 26 0.63 3.79 -15.11
N VAL A 27 1.73 4.55 -14.95
CA VAL A 27 2.02 5.72 -15.80
C VAL A 27 2.26 5.29 -17.24
N ASP A 28 3.10 4.28 -17.47
CA ASP A 28 3.37 3.74 -18.81
C ASP A 28 2.11 3.23 -19.52
N MET A 29 1.17 2.65 -18.76
CA MET A 29 -0.11 2.18 -19.26
C MET A 29 -1.16 3.29 -19.45
N GLY A 30 -0.85 4.53 -19.07
CA GLY A 30 -1.76 5.67 -19.15
C GLY A 30 -2.90 5.65 -18.12
N TYR A 31 -2.78 4.85 -17.06
CA TYR A 31 -3.75 4.80 -15.96
C TYR A 31 -3.48 5.85 -14.88
N LEU A 32 -2.24 6.33 -14.77
CA LEU A 32 -1.85 7.44 -13.91
C LEU A 32 -1.06 8.46 -14.72
N THR A 33 -1.16 9.73 -14.33
CA THR A 33 -0.20 10.75 -14.73
C THR A 33 1.08 10.60 -13.91
N LYS A 34 2.18 11.13 -14.44
CA LYS A 34 3.45 11.13 -13.72
C LYS A 34 3.34 11.93 -12.41
N GLU A 35 2.61 13.03 -12.45
CA GLU A 35 2.35 13.92 -11.32
C GLU A 35 1.60 13.18 -10.20
N GLU A 36 0.58 12.38 -10.53
CA GLU A 36 -0.15 11.57 -9.55
C GLU A 36 0.75 10.50 -8.91
N SER A 37 1.58 9.83 -9.71
CA SER A 37 2.55 8.85 -9.21
C SER A 37 3.56 9.49 -8.26
N ASP A 38 4.17 10.61 -8.66
CA ASP A 38 5.18 11.30 -7.86
C ASP A 38 4.56 11.85 -6.55
N MET A 39 3.34 12.40 -6.63
CA MET A 39 2.60 12.87 -5.46
C MET A 39 2.34 11.72 -4.47
N ALA A 40 1.83 10.58 -4.95
CA ALA A 40 1.50 9.46 -4.08
C ALA A 40 2.75 8.84 -3.41
N LEU A 41 3.87 8.75 -4.13
CA LEU A 41 5.14 8.28 -3.56
C LEU A 41 5.72 9.26 -2.52
N ASN A 42 5.54 10.56 -2.72
CA ASN A 42 5.93 11.56 -1.72
C ASN A 42 5.06 11.47 -0.46
N GLN A 43 3.74 11.35 -0.62
CA GLN A 43 2.83 11.16 0.51
C GLN A 43 3.14 9.90 1.31
N MET A 44 3.56 8.81 0.65
CA MET A 44 4.00 7.60 1.34
C MET A 44 5.22 7.85 2.25
N ARG A 45 6.20 8.64 1.78
CA ARG A 45 7.37 9.03 2.58
C ARG A 45 6.99 9.95 3.74
N GLU A 46 6.03 10.86 3.54
CA GLU A 46 5.52 11.71 4.61
C GLU A 46 4.82 10.89 5.69
N LEU A 47 4.00 9.91 5.29
CA LEU A 47 3.33 8.98 6.20
C LEU A 47 4.32 8.15 7.03
N GLU A 48 5.45 7.73 6.46
CA GLU A 48 6.52 7.03 7.19
C GLU A 48 7.08 7.83 8.37
N THR A 49 7.12 9.16 8.23
CA THR A 49 7.63 10.07 9.26
C THR A 49 6.55 10.58 10.21
N THR A 50 5.27 10.27 9.94
CA THR A 50 4.14 10.80 10.70
C THR A 50 3.92 9.96 11.97
N PRO A 51 4.01 10.56 13.18
CA PRO A 51 3.78 9.84 14.41
C PRO A 51 2.38 9.23 14.48
N GLY A 52 2.29 7.93 14.74
CA GLY A 52 1.02 7.22 14.84
C GLY A 52 0.40 6.83 13.49
N ALA A 53 1.12 7.01 12.38
CA ALA A 53 0.69 6.48 11.09
C ALA A 53 0.51 4.95 11.17
N SER A 54 -0.57 4.47 10.55
CA SER A 54 -0.84 3.05 10.40
C SER A 54 -1.48 2.79 9.04
N LEU A 55 -1.15 1.65 8.46
CA LEU A 55 -1.62 1.26 7.14
C LEU A 55 -2.37 -0.06 7.25
N PHE A 56 -3.61 -0.06 6.78
CA PHE A 56 -4.41 -1.27 6.69
C PHE A 56 -4.11 -1.98 5.38
N CYS A 57 -3.33 -3.05 5.43
CA CYS A 57 -2.98 -3.79 4.24
C CYS A 57 -4.18 -4.60 3.70
N PRO A 58 -4.28 -4.81 2.37
CA PRO A 58 -5.29 -5.67 1.78
C PRO A 58 -5.35 -7.03 2.49
N SER A 59 -6.55 -7.41 2.91
CA SER A 59 -6.76 -8.61 3.71
C SER A 59 -7.42 -9.69 2.88
N MET A 60 -6.76 -10.84 2.77
CA MET A 60 -7.36 -12.05 2.21
C MET A 60 -8.25 -12.69 3.29
N VAL A 61 -9.54 -12.78 3.00
CA VAL A 61 -10.54 -13.43 3.85
C VAL A 61 -11.02 -14.68 3.14
N GLU A 62 -10.86 -15.83 3.80
CA GLU A 62 -11.45 -17.09 3.33
C GLU A 62 -12.88 -17.19 3.87
N VAL A 63 -13.83 -17.54 2.99
CA VAL A 63 -15.24 -17.74 3.34
C VAL A 63 -15.60 -19.18 3.04
N ILE A 64 -15.90 -19.96 4.09
CA ILE A 64 -16.35 -21.35 3.98
C ILE A 64 -17.81 -21.38 4.44
N ALA A 65 -18.72 -21.77 3.54
CA ALA A 65 -20.13 -21.94 3.85
C ALA A 65 -20.48 -23.43 3.87
N GLU A 66 -21.08 -23.89 4.97
CA GLU A 66 -21.67 -25.22 5.07
C GLU A 66 -23.19 -25.11 4.93
N LYS A 67 -23.77 -26.01 4.13
CA LYS A 67 -25.21 -26.13 3.99
C LYS A 67 -25.74 -27.03 5.12
N ILE A 68 -26.74 -26.54 5.85
CA ILE A 68 -27.57 -27.35 6.77
C ILE A 68 -28.64 -28.09 5.96
#